data_AF-A0A0F9B5P0-F1
#
_entry.id   AF-A0A0F9B5P0-F1
#
_cell.length_a   1.000
_cell.length_b   1.000
_cell.length_c   1.000
_cell.angle_alpha   90.00
_cell.angle_beta   90.00
_cell.angle_gamma   90.00
#
_symmetry.space_group_name_H-M   'P 1'
#
loop_
_entity.id
_entity.type
_entity.pdbx_description
1 polymer ?
#
loop_
_entity_poly.entity_id
_entity_poly.type
_entity_poly.pdbx_seq_one_letter_code
_entity_poly.pdbx_strand_id
1 'polypeptide(L)'
;TAAAEAAGGLYTRGTGVGQINQPANGQIDANVVAMAAAVLTAAAIAANAIDGNAFAQAAADKVFGSGGATLAELPQGIPSATPTMRAALMLFYMSLRNKVTITATELGVHNDAAVKIAKSVLSDDATTFQRDEMISGA
;
A
#
# COMPACT_ATOMS: atom_id res chain seq x y z
N THR A 1 -36.49 -42.00 -48.72
CA THR A 1 -35.88 -40.91 -47.91
C THR A 1 -34.38 -40.90 -48.15
N ALA A 2 -33.95 -40.47 -49.33
CA ALA A 2 -32.52 -40.43 -49.74
C ALA A 2 -32.01 -38.98 -49.93
N ALA A 3 -32.87 -37.97 -49.74
CA ALA A 3 -32.52 -36.56 -49.91
C ALA A 3 -31.81 -35.96 -48.68
N ALA A 4 -31.83 -36.65 -47.53
CA ALA A 4 -31.20 -36.17 -46.29
C ALA A 4 -29.69 -36.51 -46.19
N GLU A 5 -29.23 -37.54 -46.90
CA GLU A 5 -27.82 -37.97 -46.90
C GLU A 5 -26.95 -37.13 -47.86
N ALA A 6 -27.57 -36.54 -48.89
CA ALA A 6 -26.89 -35.68 -49.86
C ALA A 6 -26.53 -34.29 -49.31
N ALA A 7 -27.05 -33.92 -48.14
CA ALA A 7 -26.96 -32.56 -47.59
C ALA A 7 -26.17 -32.51 -46.27
N GLY A 8 -25.01 -33.19 -46.18
CA GLY A 8 -23.94 -32.89 -45.21
C GLY A 8 -24.37 -32.66 -43.74
N GLY A 9 -25.49 -33.23 -43.32
CA GLY A 9 -26.16 -32.89 -42.07
C GLY A 9 -25.62 -33.74 -40.94
N LEU A 10 -25.04 -33.10 -39.94
CA LEU A 10 -24.59 -33.72 -38.70
C LEU A 10 -25.74 -34.54 -38.06
N TYR A 11 -25.64 -35.87 -38.10
CA TYR A 11 -26.60 -36.78 -37.48
C TYR A 11 -26.79 -36.47 -36.00
N THR A 12 -27.97 -36.02 -35.57
CA THR A 12 -28.29 -35.99 -34.13
C THR A 12 -29.71 -36.34 -33.73
N ARG A 13 -30.35 -37.26 -34.44
CA ARG A 13 -31.73 -37.65 -34.11
C ARG A 13 -31.92 -39.16 -34.02
N GLY A 14 -31.29 -39.81 -33.05
CA GLY A 14 -31.55 -41.22 -32.74
C GLY A 14 -31.37 -41.47 -31.25
N THR A 15 -32.38 -42.03 -30.58
CA THR A 15 -32.39 -42.29 -29.12
C THR A 15 -31.48 -43.46 -28.73
N GLY A 16 -30.19 -43.38 -29.05
CA GLY A 16 -29.20 -44.42 -28.81
C GLY A 16 -27.90 -43.87 -28.22
N VAL A 17 -27.21 -44.72 -27.48
CA VAL A 17 -26.08 -44.49 -26.55
C VAL A 17 -24.77 -44.00 -27.22
N GLY A 18 -24.84 -43.47 -28.45
CA GLY A 18 -23.70 -42.99 -29.24
C GLY A 18 -23.92 -41.62 -29.88
N GLN A 19 -25.00 -40.91 -29.54
CA GLN A 19 -25.08 -39.48 -29.84
C GLN A 19 -23.93 -38.81 -29.11
N ILE A 20 -23.06 -38.08 -29.84
CA ILE A 20 -22.19 -37.06 -29.24
C ILE A 20 -23.07 -36.36 -28.21
N ASN A 21 -22.68 -36.36 -26.94
CA ASN A 21 -23.44 -35.74 -25.86
C ASN A 21 -23.49 -34.23 -26.14
N GLN A 22 -24.32 -33.82 -27.10
CA GLN A 22 -24.48 -32.46 -27.57
C GLN A 22 -24.88 -31.51 -26.46
N PRO A 23 -25.69 -31.91 -25.45
CA PRO A 23 -25.88 -31.04 -24.31
C PRO A 23 -24.55 -30.83 -23.57
N ALA A 24 -23.77 -31.87 -23.25
CA ALA A 24 -22.50 -31.64 -22.54
C ALA A 24 -21.42 -30.98 -23.40
N ASN A 25 -21.16 -31.41 -24.63
CA ASN A 25 -20.12 -30.83 -25.48
C ASN A 25 -20.49 -29.43 -25.99
N GLY A 26 -21.78 -29.19 -26.31
CA GLY A 26 -22.27 -27.86 -26.66
C GLY A 26 -22.30 -26.92 -25.46
N GLN A 27 -22.60 -27.43 -24.25
CA GLN A 27 -22.48 -26.64 -23.03
C GLN A 27 -21.01 -26.41 -22.65
N ILE A 28 -20.10 -27.37 -22.83
CA ILE A 28 -18.67 -27.19 -22.57
C ILE A 28 -18.11 -26.11 -23.49
N ASP A 29 -18.42 -26.14 -24.79
CA ASP A 29 -18.01 -25.09 -25.72
C ASP A 29 -18.59 -23.73 -25.32
N ALA A 30 -19.89 -23.65 -25.04
CA ALA A 30 -20.53 -22.43 -24.57
C ALA A 30 -19.95 -21.93 -23.23
N ASN A 31 -19.63 -22.83 -22.31
CA ASN A 31 -19.06 -22.51 -21.00
C ASN A 31 -17.61 -22.07 -21.12
N VAL A 32 -16.79 -22.67 -22.00
CA VAL A 32 -15.41 -22.24 -22.27
C VAL A 32 -15.42 -20.86 -22.93
N VAL A 33 -16.34 -20.60 -23.86
CA VAL A 33 -16.52 -19.27 -24.46
C VAL A 33 -16.99 -18.25 -23.42
N ALA A 34 -17.93 -18.60 -22.55
CA ALA A 34 -18.38 -17.74 -21.46
C ALA A 34 -17.27 -17.48 -20.42
N MET A 35 -16.47 -18.48 -20.08
CA MET A 35 -15.30 -18.33 -19.22
C MET A 35 -14.22 -17.48 -19.88
N ALA A 36 -13.91 -17.68 -21.17
CA ALA A 36 -12.97 -16.83 -21.90
C ALA A 36 -13.44 -15.36 -21.95
N ALA A 37 -14.75 -15.13 -21.99
CA ALA A 37 -15.34 -13.80 -21.87
C ALA A 37 -15.34 -13.24 -20.43
N ALA A 38 -15.19 -14.08 -19.40
CA ALA A 38 -15.32 -13.72 -17.98
C ALA A 38 -14.00 -13.73 -17.17
N VAL A 39 -12.96 -14.45 -17.62
CA VAL A 39 -11.71 -14.68 -16.87
C VAL A 39 -10.76 -13.47 -16.98
N LEU A 40 -11.12 -12.35 -16.36
CA LEU A 40 -10.26 -11.16 -16.27
C LEU A 40 -9.97 -10.53 -17.64
N THR A 41 -11.02 -9.98 -18.26
CA THR A 41 -10.88 -9.22 -19.50
C THR A 41 -10.04 -7.96 -19.28
N ALA A 42 -9.47 -7.40 -20.35
CA ALA A 42 -8.87 -6.07 -20.31
C ALA A 42 -9.85 -5.01 -19.76
N ALA A 43 -11.16 -5.23 -19.95
CA ALA A 43 -12.22 -4.41 -19.35
C ALA A 43 -12.35 -4.61 -17.83
N ALA A 44 -12.12 -5.80 -17.27
CA ALA A 44 -12.07 -6.04 -15.83
C ALA A 44 -10.84 -5.40 -15.16
N ILE A 45 -9.71 -5.31 -15.89
CA ILE A 45 -8.53 -4.55 -15.47
C ILE A 45 -8.81 -3.03 -15.58
N ALA A 46 -9.45 -2.60 -16.68
CA ALA A 46 -9.79 -1.21 -16.95
C ALA A 46 -10.96 -0.66 -16.11
N ALA A 47 -11.80 -1.53 -15.53
CA ALA A 47 -12.91 -1.16 -14.64
C ALA A 47 -12.45 -0.85 -13.20
N ASN A 48 -11.21 -0.36 -13.03
CA ASN A 48 -10.68 0.23 -11.80
C ASN A 48 -10.40 -0.71 -10.62
N ALA A 49 -10.02 -1.97 -10.86
CA ALA A 49 -9.41 -2.75 -9.78
C ALA A 49 -8.05 -2.13 -9.35
N ILE A 50 -7.30 -1.58 -10.31
CA ILE A 50 -6.10 -0.74 -10.09
C ILE A 50 -6.07 0.29 -11.22
N ASP A 51 -6.75 1.42 -11.05
CA ASP A 51 -6.57 2.55 -11.98
C ASP A 51 -5.25 3.29 -11.69
N GLY A 52 -4.81 4.12 -12.64
CA GLY A 52 -3.55 4.87 -12.49
C GLY A 52 -3.54 5.80 -11.26
N ASN A 53 -4.71 6.23 -10.81
CA ASN A 53 -4.86 7.03 -9.60
C ASN A 53 -4.62 6.18 -8.35
N ALA A 54 -5.11 4.93 -8.32
CA ALA A 54 -4.83 3.98 -7.25
C ALA A 54 -3.34 3.63 -7.16
N PHE A 55 -2.64 3.50 -8.29
CA PHE A 55 -1.18 3.30 -8.30
C PHE A 55 -0.42 4.53 -7.82
N ALA A 56 -0.79 5.73 -8.30
CA ALA A 56 -0.19 6.98 -7.85
C ALA A 56 -0.43 7.22 -6.35
N GLN A 57 -1.63 6.90 -5.86
CA GLN A 57 -1.98 6.98 -4.45
C GLN A 57 -1.17 5.97 -3.64
N ALA A 58 -1.08 4.71 -4.06
CA ALA A 58 -0.26 3.71 -3.38
C ALA A 58 1.22 4.11 -3.28
N ALA A 59 1.78 4.75 -4.31
CA ALA A 59 3.14 5.29 -4.29
C ALA A 59 3.27 6.48 -3.31
N ALA A 60 2.30 7.39 -3.30
CA ALA A 60 2.26 8.51 -2.34
C ALA A 60 2.12 8.01 -0.89
N ASP A 61 1.33 6.96 -0.67
CA ASP A 61 1.08 6.36 0.63
C ASP A 61 2.35 5.71 1.23
N LYS A 62 3.26 5.21 0.40
CA LYS A 62 4.57 4.72 0.85
C LYS A 62 5.43 5.82 1.47
N VAL A 63 5.26 7.07 1.04
CA VAL A 63 6.05 8.21 1.51
C VAL A 63 5.34 8.94 2.66
N PHE A 64 4.05 9.23 2.51
CA PHE A 64 3.29 10.10 3.43
C PHE A 64 2.22 9.36 4.24
N GLY A 65 1.88 8.11 3.91
CA GLY A 65 0.71 7.41 4.43
C GLY A 65 -0.57 7.82 3.69
N SER A 66 -1.60 6.97 3.73
CA SER A 66 -2.82 7.16 2.95
C SER A 66 -3.56 8.46 3.27
N GLY A 67 -3.87 9.24 2.22
CA GLY A 67 -4.95 10.25 2.23
C GLY A 67 -4.97 11.24 3.40
N GLY A 68 -3.85 11.93 3.68
CA GLY A 68 -3.80 12.90 4.77
C GLY A 68 -3.65 12.27 6.16
N ALA A 69 -3.06 11.07 6.22
CA ALA A 69 -2.76 10.37 7.46
C ALA A 69 -2.14 11.33 8.50
N THR A 70 -2.78 11.47 9.65
CA THR A 70 -2.19 12.14 10.81
C THR A 70 -0.87 11.46 11.14
N LEU A 71 0.23 12.20 11.10
CA LEU A 71 1.51 11.69 11.57
C LEU A 71 1.46 11.65 13.10
N ALA A 72 1.40 10.45 13.66
CA ALA A 72 1.57 10.28 15.10
C ALA A 72 2.97 10.77 15.51
N GLU A 73 3.03 11.44 16.65
CA GLU A 73 4.29 11.86 17.26
C GLU A 73 5.18 10.67 17.58
N LEU A 74 6.50 10.92 17.61
CA LEU A 74 7.44 9.91 18.07
C LEU A 74 7.14 9.61 19.54
N PRO A 75 6.89 8.34 19.91
CA PRO A 75 6.55 7.98 21.28
C PRO A 75 7.74 8.21 22.23
N GLN A 76 8.97 7.94 21.76
CA GLN A 76 10.22 8.09 22.51
C GLN A 76 11.41 7.93 21.56
N GLY A 77 12.52 8.60 21.86
CA GLY A 77 13.83 8.34 21.27
C GLY A 77 14.13 9.17 20.02
N ILE A 78 15.42 9.31 19.72
CA ILE A 78 15.85 9.86 18.44
C ILE A 78 15.59 8.84 17.31
N PRO A 79 15.25 9.29 16.09
CA PRO A 79 15.31 8.45 14.91
C PRO A 79 16.70 7.81 14.76
N SER A 80 16.77 6.59 14.19
CA SER A 80 18.05 5.93 13.93
C SER A 80 18.91 6.74 12.94
N ALA A 81 20.20 6.40 12.80
CA ALA A 81 21.08 7.02 11.82
C ALA A 81 20.63 6.83 10.35
N THR A 82 19.72 5.88 10.09
CA THR A 82 19.07 5.68 8.79
C THR A 82 17.56 5.72 8.99
N PRO A 83 16.99 6.90 9.31
CA PRO A 83 15.60 7.00 9.70
C PRO A 83 14.69 6.93 8.46
N THR A 84 13.41 6.63 8.68
CA THR A 84 12.41 6.89 7.65
C THR A 84 12.19 8.40 7.51
N MET A 85 11.78 8.87 6.32
CA MET A 85 11.43 10.28 6.10
C MET A 85 10.37 10.77 7.10
N ARG A 86 9.39 9.91 7.44
CA ARG A 86 8.38 10.18 8.46
C ARG A 86 9.02 10.48 9.82
N ALA A 87 9.92 9.63 10.31
CA ALA A 87 10.54 9.82 11.62
C ALA A 87 11.44 11.07 11.66
N ALA A 88 12.20 11.32 10.60
CA ALA A 88 13.06 12.50 10.50
C ALA A 88 12.25 13.81 10.48
N LEU A 89 11.22 13.87 9.61
CA LEU A 89 10.35 15.05 9.52
C LEU A 89 9.52 15.24 10.80
N MET A 90 9.08 14.16 11.44
CA MET A 90 8.31 14.27 12.68
C MET A 90 9.17 14.80 13.82
N LEU A 91 10.42 14.35 13.97
CA LEU A 91 11.32 14.94 14.97
C LEU A 91 11.55 16.44 14.71
N PHE A 92 11.75 16.83 13.44
CA PHE A 92 11.89 18.24 13.08
C PHE A 92 10.63 19.03 13.43
N TYR A 93 9.45 18.52 13.07
CA TYR A 93 8.18 19.14 13.40
C TYR A 93 7.96 19.30 14.92
N MET A 94 8.20 18.24 15.70
CA MET A 94 8.08 18.27 17.16
C MET A 94 9.07 19.25 17.78
N SER A 95 10.30 19.36 17.25
CA SER A 95 11.29 20.33 17.73
C SER A 95 10.89 21.80 17.52
N LEU A 96 10.00 22.07 16.56
CA LEU A 96 9.52 23.42 16.27
C LEU A 96 8.18 23.73 16.95
N ARG A 97 7.26 22.77 16.98
CA ARG A 97 5.89 22.99 17.47
C ARG A 97 5.72 22.67 18.96
N ASN A 98 6.39 21.62 19.46
CA ASN A 98 6.19 21.15 20.84
C ASN A 98 7.13 21.86 21.81
N LYS A 99 6.96 21.56 23.10
CA LYS A 99 7.81 22.10 24.16
C LYS A 99 9.27 21.71 23.92
N VAL A 100 10.14 22.71 23.88
CA VAL A 100 11.59 22.57 23.96
C VAL A 100 12.07 23.19 25.26
N THR A 101 12.92 22.48 25.99
CA THR A 101 13.60 23.01 27.18
C THR A 101 15.07 23.18 26.87
N ILE A 102 15.65 24.30 27.30
CA ILE A 102 17.08 24.55 27.26
C ILE A 102 17.49 24.98 28.66
N THR A 103 18.48 24.29 29.21
CA THR A 103 19.12 24.57 30.49
C THR A 103 20.60 24.84 30.26
N ALA A 104 21.36 25.13 31.31
CA ALA A 104 22.81 25.34 31.19
C ALA A 104 23.55 24.11 30.61
N THR A 105 23.00 22.91 30.79
CA THR A 105 23.69 21.66 30.43
C THR A 105 22.87 20.73 29.54
N GLU A 106 21.65 21.09 29.16
CA GLU A 106 20.77 20.19 28.42
C GLU A 106 19.78 20.92 27.52
N LEU A 107 19.64 20.43 26.29
CA LEU A 107 18.49 20.69 25.41
C LEU A 107 17.58 19.45 25.42
N GLY A 108 16.27 19.65 25.58
CA GLY A 108 15.26 18.58 25.58
C GLY A 108 14.09 18.89 24.65
N VAL A 109 13.77 17.96 23.75
CA VAL A 109 12.59 18.01 22.86
C VAL A 109 11.50 17.11 23.45
N HIS A 110 10.25 17.58 23.47
CA HIS A 110 9.13 16.86 24.08
C HIS A 110 8.03 16.52 23.07
N ASN A 111 7.23 15.52 23.40
CA ASN A 111 5.95 15.27 22.75
C ASN A 111 4.85 16.19 23.32
N ASP A 112 3.65 16.14 22.75
CA ASP A 112 2.49 16.93 23.16
C ASP A 112 2.04 16.61 24.59
N ALA A 113 2.31 15.39 25.06
CA ALA A 113 2.12 14.97 26.45
C ALA A 113 3.23 15.44 27.40
N ALA A 114 4.11 16.35 26.95
CA ALA A 114 5.24 16.89 27.69
C ALA A 114 6.28 15.85 28.16
N VAL A 115 6.29 14.66 27.57
CA VAL A 115 7.33 13.65 27.78
C VAL A 115 8.54 13.99 26.93
N LYS A 116 9.73 13.95 27.51
CA LYS A 116 10.98 14.20 26.78
C LYS A 116 11.27 13.04 25.82
N ILE A 117 11.33 13.32 24.53
CA ILE A 117 11.57 12.30 23.49
C ILE A 117 13.03 12.21 23.09
N ALA A 118 13.75 13.33 23.07
CA ALA A 118 15.15 13.42 22.70
C ALA A 118 15.84 14.50 23.54
N LYS A 119 17.12 14.27 23.85
CA LYS A 119 17.93 15.22 24.63
C LYS A 119 19.35 15.31 24.08
N SER A 120 20.03 16.42 24.33
CA SER A 120 21.45 16.60 24.04
C SER A 120 22.09 17.40 25.16
N VAL A 121 23.35 17.06 25.50
CA VAL A 121 24.14 17.78 26.49
C VAL A 121 24.65 19.08 25.87
N LEU A 122 24.55 20.14 26.65
CA LEU A 122 25.10 21.46 26.33
C LEU A 122 26.31 21.73 27.21
N SER A 123 27.32 22.38 26.65
CA SER A 123 28.42 22.96 27.40
C SER A 123 28.78 24.33 26.83
N ASP A 124 29.18 25.23 27.72
CA ASP A 124 29.67 26.56 27.38
C ASP A 124 30.84 26.88 28.33
N ASP A 125 32.05 26.93 27.78
CA ASP A 125 33.27 27.27 28.52
C ASP A 125 33.67 28.75 28.36
N ALA A 126 32.69 29.60 27.99
CA ALA A 126 32.84 31.01 27.63
C ALA A 126 33.67 31.27 26.36
N THR A 127 34.19 30.23 25.71
CA THR A 127 34.93 30.30 24.44
C THR A 127 34.22 29.50 23.35
N THR A 128 33.71 28.32 23.71
CA THR A 128 33.07 27.34 22.84
C THR A 128 31.75 26.94 23.44
N PHE A 129 30.68 27.18 22.69
CA PHE A 129 29.40 26.53 22.93
C PHE A 129 29.36 25.20 22.16
N GLN A 130 29.17 24.09 22.87
CA GLN A 130 29.00 22.77 22.27
C GLN A 130 27.62 22.20 22.59
N ARG A 131 27.08 21.49 21.60
CA ARG A 131 25.91 20.63 21.73
C ARG A 131 26.28 19.25 21.25
N ASP A 132 26.21 18.28 22.15
CA ASP A 132 26.52 16.88 21.84
C ASP A 132 25.47 16.27 20.90
N GLU A 133 25.77 15.08 20.38
CA GLU A 133 24.80 14.30 19.61
C GLU A 133 23.53 14.06 20.44
N MET A 134 22.36 14.17 19.82
CA MET A 134 21.12 13.88 20.52
C MET A 134 21.02 12.38 20.83
N ILE A 135 20.49 12.08 22.01
CA ILE A 135 20.21 10.74 22.49
C ILE A 135 18.73 10.62 22.90
N SER A 136 18.32 9.41 23.27
CA SER A 136 16.98 9.16 23.79
C SER A 136 16.66 10.03 25.01
N GLY A 137 15.41 10.52 25.08
CA GLY A 137 14.91 11.33 26.18
C GLY A 137 14.63 10.58 27.48
N ALA A 138 14.65 9.24 27.46
CA ALA A 138 14.59 8.41 28.67
C ALA A 138 15.90 8.43 29.48
#